data_AF-A0AAX2K5V2-F1
#
_entry.id   AF-A0AAX2K5V2-F1
#
_cell.length_a   1.000
_cell.length_b   1.000
_cell.length_c   1.000
_cell.angle_alpha   90.00
_cell.angle_beta   90.00
_cell.angle_gamma   90.00
#
_symmetry.space_group_name_H-M   'P 1'
#
loop_
_entity.id
_entity.type
_entity.pdbx_description
1 polymer ?
#
loop_
_entity_poly.entity_id
_entity_poly.type
_entity_poly.pdbx_seq_one_letter_code
_entity_poly.pdbx_strand_id
1 'polypeptide(L)'
;MLLENSEAFIEEVVPHELAHLLVWKHFGRVAPHGKEWKWMMESVLGVPARRTHQFELQSVRRNTFPYRCKCQEHQLTVRRHNRVVRGEAVYRCVHCGEQLVAK
;
A
#
# COMPACT_ATOMS: atom_id res chain seq x y z
N MET A 1 -1.94 -6.96 9.33
CA MET A 1 -2.29 -7.57 8.02
C MET A 1 -2.15 -9.09 8.03
N LEU A 2 -0.97 -9.69 7.87
CA LEU A 2 -0.81 -11.17 7.81
C LEU A 2 -1.26 -11.90 9.08
N LEU A 3 -0.93 -11.36 10.26
CA LEU A 3 -1.31 -11.96 11.55
C LEU A 3 -2.74 -11.62 12.00
N GLU A 4 -3.37 -10.64 11.36
CA GLU A 4 -4.69 -10.11 11.77
C GLU A 4 -5.81 -10.49 10.78
N ASN A 5 -5.45 -10.90 9.57
CA ASN A 5 -6.36 -11.30 8.49
C ASN A 5 -5.73 -12.51 7.73
N SER A 6 -5.20 -13.48 8.47
CA SER A 6 -4.42 -14.60 7.91
C SER A 6 -5.19 -15.39 6.86
N GLU A 7 -6.46 -15.70 7.12
CA GLU A 7 -7.33 -16.45 6.22
C GLU A 7 -7.55 -15.70 4.90
N ALA A 8 -8.05 -14.46 4.95
CA ALA A 8 -8.23 -13.63 3.75
C ALA A 8 -6.92 -13.39 2.97
N PHE A 9 -5.77 -13.34 3.65
CA PHE A 9 -4.48 -13.26 2.98
C PHE A 9 -4.15 -14.56 2.23
N ILE A 10 -4.36 -15.71 2.87
CA ILE A 10 -4.11 -17.02 2.26
C ILE A 10 -5.08 -17.27 1.10
N GLU A 11 -6.35 -16.92 1.25
CA GLU A 11 -7.36 -17.20 0.24
C GLU A 11 -7.32 -16.23 -0.94
N GLU A 12 -6.93 -14.97 -0.71
CA GLU A 12 -6.98 -13.97 -1.78
C GLU A 12 -5.60 -13.54 -2.30
N VAL A 13 -4.61 -13.32 -1.43
CA VAL A 13 -3.30 -12.76 -1.84
C VAL A 13 -2.37 -13.85 -2.34
N VAL A 14 -2.31 -15.00 -1.67
CA VAL A 14 -1.41 -16.09 -2.08
C VAL A 14 -1.74 -16.57 -3.51
N PRO A 15 -3.01 -16.84 -3.88
CA PRO A 15 -3.36 -17.17 -5.26
C PRO A 15 -3.05 -16.05 -6.25
N HIS A 16 -3.27 -14.79 -5.87
CA HIS A 16 -2.97 -13.62 -6.70
C HIS A 16 -1.48 -13.57 -7.09
N GLU A 17 -0.60 -13.65 -6.11
CA GLU A 17 0.84 -13.57 -6.34
C GLU A 17 1.37 -14.84 -7.02
N LEU A 18 0.82 -16.02 -6.67
CA LEU A 18 1.14 -17.26 -7.36
C LEU A 18 0.76 -17.21 -8.85
N ALA A 19 -0.40 -16.62 -9.18
CA ALA A 19 -0.83 -16.46 -10.57
C ALA A 19 0.15 -15.62 -11.39
N HIS A 20 0.75 -14.56 -10.82
CA HIS A 20 1.80 -13.79 -11.54
C HIS A 20 3.00 -14.66 -11.89
N LEU A 21 3.47 -15.49 -10.95
CA LEU A 21 4.61 -16.38 -11.16
C LEU A 21 4.30 -17.45 -12.22
N LEU A 22 3.11 -18.07 -12.14
CA LEU A 22 2.69 -19.11 -13.08
C LEU A 22 2.45 -18.55 -14.48
N VAL A 23 1.87 -17.35 -14.59
CA VAL A 23 1.68 -16.66 -15.88
C VAL A 23 3.02 -16.34 -16.51
N TRP A 24 3.98 -15.81 -15.74
CA TRP A 24 5.31 -15.55 -16.28
C TRP A 24 6.01 -16.83 -16.73
N LYS A 25 5.89 -17.91 -15.94
CA LYS A 25 6.49 -19.20 -16.27
C LYS A 25 5.89 -19.83 -17.53
N HIS A 26 4.59 -19.66 -17.76
CA HIS A 26 3.88 -20.32 -18.86
C HIS A 26 3.79 -19.46 -20.14
N PHE A 27 3.56 -18.16 -20.01
CA PHE A 27 3.33 -17.24 -21.13
C PHE A 27 4.46 -16.21 -21.34
N GLY A 28 5.41 -16.13 -20.41
CA GLY A 28 6.46 -15.11 -20.45
C GLY A 28 5.95 -13.72 -20.08
N ARG A 29 6.53 -12.68 -20.69
CA ARG A 29 6.20 -11.29 -20.35
C ARG A 29 4.89 -10.87 -21.04
N VAL A 30 3.82 -10.79 -20.25
CA VAL A 30 2.50 -10.28 -20.65
C VAL A 30 2.07 -9.12 -19.76
N ALA A 31 0.95 -8.48 -20.09
CA ALA A 31 0.37 -7.43 -19.26
C ALA A 31 -0.02 -8.00 -17.87
N PRO A 32 0.30 -7.29 -16.78
CA PRO A 32 -0.14 -7.71 -15.45
C PRO A 32 -1.67 -7.70 -15.40
N HIS A 33 -2.25 -8.74 -14.78
CA HIS A 33 -3.71 -8.90 -14.65
C HIS A 33 -4.47 -8.91 -15.99
N GLY A 34 -3.81 -9.32 -17.08
CA GLY A 34 -4.41 -9.52 -18.40
C GLY A 34 -5.24 -10.80 -18.53
N LYS A 35 -5.61 -11.17 -19.77
CA LYS A 35 -6.45 -12.36 -20.04
C LYS A 35 -5.81 -13.66 -19.55
N GLU A 36 -4.49 -13.77 -19.66
CA GLU A 36 -3.70 -14.92 -19.21
C GLU A 36 -3.76 -15.07 -17.69
N TRP A 37 -3.65 -13.95 -16.97
CA TRP A 37 -3.76 -13.92 -15.52
C TRP A 37 -5.19 -14.21 -15.05
N LYS A 38 -6.20 -13.65 -15.71
CA LYS A 38 -7.61 -13.95 -15.41
C LYS A 38 -7.91 -15.44 -15.60
N TRP A 39 -7.43 -16.02 -16.71
CA TRP A 39 -7.55 -17.46 -16.95
C TRP A 39 -6.83 -18.29 -15.88
N MET A 40 -5.60 -17.91 -15.50
CA MET A 40 -4.85 -18.58 -14.43
C MET A 40 -5.62 -18.54 -13.10
N MET A 41 -6.16 -17.39 -12.72
CA MET A 41 -6.94 -17.24 -11.49
C MET A 41 -8.22 -18.09 -11.50
N GLU A 42 -9.05 -17.95 -12.53
CA GLU A 42 -10.40 -18.51 -12.54
C GLU A 42 -10.44 -19.97 -12.99
N SER A 43 -9.64 -20.35 -13.99
CA SER A 43 -9.68 -21.69 -14.59
C SER A 43 -8.64 -22.65 -14.02
N VAL A 44 -7.53 -22.16 -13.50
CA VAL A 44 -6.45 -23.01 -12.94
C VAL A 44 -6.45 -23.00 -11.42
N LEU A 45 -6.47 -21.82 -10.80
CA LEU A 45 -6.45 -21.69 -9.34
C LEU A 45 -7.84 -21.72 -8.70
N GLY A 46 -8.91 -21.64 -9.51
CA GLY A 46 -10.29 -21.74 -9.04
C GLY A 46 -10.75 -20.58 -8.14
N VAL A 47 -10.07 -19.43 -8.20
CA VAL A 47 -10.38 -18.25 -7.38
C VAL A 47 -10.82 -17.06 -8.24
N PRO A 48 -11.68 -16.16 -7.73
CA PRO A 48 -12.07 -14.97 -8.48
C PRO A 48 -10.87 -14.08 -8.83
N ALA A 49 -10.82 -13.60 -10.07
CA ALA A 49 -9.76 -12.72 -10.57
C ALA A 49 -9.88 -11.27 -10.04
N ARG A 50 -9.81 -11.08 -8.71
CA ARG A 50 -9.85 -9.77 -8.06
C ARG A 50 -8.46 -9.13 -8.07
N ARG A 51 -8.38 -7.91 -8.62
CA ARG A 51 -7.13 -7.12 -8.64
C ARG A 51 -6.81 -6.46 -7.31
N THR A 52 -7.83 -6.20 -6.50
CA THR A 52 -7.73 -5.47 -5.23
C THR A 52 -8.34 -6.29 -4.13
N HIS A 53 -7.66 -6.33 -2.99
CA HIS A 53 -8.12 -6.97 -1.76
C HIS A 53 -8.51 -5.88 -0.76
N GLN A 54 -9.63 -6.08 -0.06
CA GLN A 54 -10.08 -5.17 0.98
C GLN A 54 -9.75 -5.79 2.34
N PHE A 55 -8.60 -5.44 2.90
CA PHE A 55 -8.27 -5.84 4.27
C PHE A 55 -8.82 -4.83 5.28
N GLU A 56 -9.33 -5.33 6.41
CA GLU A 56 -9.62 -4.47 7.54
C GLU A 56 -8.32 -3.90 8.11
N LEU A 57 -8.19 -2.58 8.07
CA LEU A 57 -7.01 -1.85 8.53
C LEU A 57 -7.18 -1.31 9.96
N GLN A 58 -8.05 -1.89 10.79
CA GLN A 58 -8.37 -1.35 12.11
C GLN A 58 -7.13 -1.17 13.00
N SER A 59 -6.13 -2.05 12.86
CA SER A 59 -4.84 -1.97 13.55
C SER A 59 -3.84 -0.99 12.94
N VAL A 60 -4.02 -0.61 11.67
CA VAL A 60 -3.21 0.42 10.99
C VAL A 60 -3.77 1.78 11.37
N ARG A 61 -3.76 2.10 12.68
CA ARG A 61 -3.93 3.47 13.12
C ARG A 61 -2.91 4.31 12.36
N ARG A 62 -3.39 5.35 11.67
CA ARG A 62 -2.52 6.35 11.04
C ARG A 62 -1.80 7.08 12.17
N ASN A 63 -0.65 6.57 12.57
CA ASN A 63 0.24 7.29 13.46
C ASN A 63 0.67 8.55 12.72
N THR A 64 0.06 9.67 13.12
CA THR A 64 0.40 10.98 12.61
C THR A 64 1.10 11.78 13.68
N PHE A 65 2.14 12.50 13.28
CA PHE A 65 2.94 13.35 14.14
C PHE A 65 2.51 14.80 13.94
N PRO A 66 2.22 15.55 15.03
CA PRO A 66 1.83 16.94 14.92
C PRO A 66 3.02 17.84 14.54
N TYR A 67 2.78 18.69 13.56
CA TYR A 67 3.68 19.74 13.10
C TYR A 67 2.91 21.07 13.07
N ARG A 68 3.63 22.19 13.13
CA ARG A 68 3.04 23.53 13.02
C ARG A 68 3.84 24.41 12.06
N CYS A 69 3.16 25.40 11.50
CA CYS A 69 3.75 26.60 10.92
C CYS A 69 3.07 27.82 11.55
N LYS A 70 3.36 29.05 11.10
CA LYS A 70 2.69 30.24 11.66
C LYS A 70 1.17 30.27 11.47
N CYS A 71 0.62 29.54 10.48
CA CYS A 71 -0.78 29.69 10.11
C CYS A 71 -1.68 28.55 10.59
N GLN A 72 -1.16 27.35 10.87
CA GLN A 72 -1.96 26.20 11.28
C GLN A 72 -1.12 25.02 11.78
N GLU A 73 -1.83 24.01 12.31
CA GLU A 73 -1.28 22.69 12.61
C GLU A 73 -1.46 21.71 11.44
N HIS A 74 -0.57 20.72 11.38
CA HIS A 74 -0.51 19.70 10.34
C HIS A 74 -0.20 18.34 10.95
N GLN A 75 -0.77 17.29 10.36
CA GLN A 75 -0.52 15.91 10.74
C GLN A 75 0.37 15.25 9.68
N LEU A 76 1.65 15.02 10.01
CA LEU A 76 2.56 14.28 9.11
C LEU A 76 2.44 12.78 9.35
N THR A 77 2.39 11.99 8.27
CA THR A 77 2.47 10.53 8.37
C THR A 77 3.84 10.09 8.89
N VAL A 78 3.93 8.89 9.48
CA VAL A 78 5.20 8.27 9.91
C VAL A 78 6.30 8.43 8.85
N ARG A 79 5.99 8.15 7.57
CA ARG A 79 6.97 8.26 6.49
C ARG A 79 7.50 9.69 6.32
N ARG A 80 6.62 10.70 6.38
CA ARG A 80 7.05 12.10 6.27
C ARG A 80 7.84 12.54 7.50
N HIS A 81 7.37 12.18 8.69
CA HIS A 81 8.08 12.44 9.95
C HIS A 81 9.49 11.84 9.94
N ASN A 82 9.65 10.56 9.59
CA ASN A 82 10.95 9.90 9.54
C ASN A 82 11.91 10.51 8.52
N ARG A 83 11.40 11.06 7.41
CA ARG A 83 12.24 11.81 6.46
C ARG A 83 12.72 13.14 7.05
N VAL A 84 11.91 13.82 7.85
CA VAL A 84 12.34 15.03 8.57
C VAL A 84 13.40 14.68 9.62
N VAL A 85 13.16 13.64 10.43
CA VAL A 85 14.10 13.19 11.48
C VAL A 85 15.45 12.79 10.90
N ARG A 86 15.48 12.15 9.73
CA ARG A 86 16.71 11.78 9.03
C ARG A 86 17.37 12.93 8.25
N GLY A 87 16.78 14.14 8.25
CA GLY A 87 17.28 15.27 7.47
C GLY A 87 17.12 15.13 5.95
N GLU A 88 16.35 14.15 5.48
CA GLU A 88 16.15 13.85 4.05
C GLU A 88 15.07 14.72 3.39
N ALA A 89 14.28 15.45 4.18
CA ALA A 89 13.22 16.31 3.67
C ALA A 89 12.89 17.46 4.63
N VAL A 90 12.61 18.62 4.03
CA VAL A 90 11.97 19.75 4.68
C VAL A 90 10.61 19.95 4.03
N TYR A 91 9.53 19.87 4.81
CA TYR A 91 8.17 20.11 4.33
C TYR A 91 7.76 21.55 4.60
N ARG A 92 6.98 22.13 3.68
CA ARG A 92 6.44 23.49 3.78
C ARG A 92 4.92 23.48 3.74
N CYS A 93 4.30 24.43 4.43
CA CYS A 93 2.86 24.63 4.39
C CYS A 93 2.44 25.14 3.01
N VAL A 94 1.38 24.56 2.45
CA VAL A 94 0.84 24.98 1.14
C VAL A 94 0.12 26.33 1.19
N HIS A 95 -0.29 26.78 2.38
CA HIS A 95 -1.00 28.06 2.56
C HIS A 95 -0.04 29.23 2.76
N CYS A 96 0.99 29.08 3.58
CA CYS A 96 1.90 30.18 3.93
C CYS A 96 3.35 30.00 3.46
N GLY A 97 3.70 28.85 2.87
CA GLY A 97 5.06 28.56 2.38
C GLY A 97 6.11 28.30 3.46
N GLU A 98 5.77 28.47 4.73
CA GLU A 98 6.70 28.28 5.84
C GLU A 98 7.02 26.81 6.10
N GLN A 99 8.22 26.59 6.61
CA GLN A 99 8.67 25.27 7.02
C GLN A 99 7.81 24.75 8.18
N LEU A 100 7.43 23.47 8.05
CA LEU A 100 6.76 22.75 9.13
C LEU A 100 7.78 22.38 10.20
N VAL A 101 7.51 22.76 11.45
CA VAL A 101 8.31 22.38 12.63
C VAL A 101 7.52 21.40 13.50
N ALA A 102 8.20 20.42 14.09
CA ALA A 102 7.56 19.49 15.02
C ALA A 102 6.99 20.28 16.22
N LYS A 103 5.78 19.91 16.67
CA LYS A 103 5.09 20.59 17.77
C LYS A 103 5.73 20.24 19.12
#